data_AF-T0RKV0-F1
#
_entry.id   AF-T0RKV0-F1
#
_cell.length_a   1.000
_cell.length_b   1.000
_cell.length_c   1.000
_cell.angle_alpha   90.00
_cell.angle_beta   90.00
_cell.angle_gamma   90.00
#
_symmetry.space_group_name_H-M   'P 1'
#
loop_
_entity.id
_entity.type
_entity.pdbx_description
1 polymer ?
#
loop_
_entity_poly.entity_id
_entity_poly.type
_entity_poly.pdbx_seq_one_letter_code
_entity_poly.pdbx_strand_id
1 'polypeptide(L)'
;MKTILAVMLSLQVFANLPWGNLENVNATYSSPEGKATAKYLNLEGFGEYSSPELFVKNNEGILVFSFEDKKFEIDLSLFAVNDADNVKVKNLNLVNNKEKINLNFDSIYAKAALTDAKIHNVEFDCKREAIHDDMYGDLFQTCFTNSDIFFKRFDYYSEERSFKNFIDEKTNHTDIVVKNIEIHVKDERFNGKLESNLTFGIDVRFDGEVKYYADKQMVELKVDSVRASLFSIRSKVFKELDGNVPDNIVVDEPYIRIYIP
;
A
#
# COMPACT_ATOMS: atom_id res chain seq x y z
N MET A 1 -4.41 -10.28 9.10
CA MET A 1 -5.42 -10.10 8.04
C MET A 1 -5.89 -8.65 7.84
N LYS A 2 -5.46 -7.69 8.68
CA LYS A 2 -5.40 -6.27 8.26
C LYS A 2 -4.56 -6.10 7.00
N THR A 3 -3.77 -7.11 6.60
CA THR A 3 -2.80 -7.12 5.51
C THR A 3 -3.35 -7.34 4.10
N ILE A 4 -4.35 -8.23 3.90
CA ILE A 4 -4.98 -8.38 2.56
C ILE A 4 -5.79 -7.12 2.28
N LEU A 5 -6.49 -6.64 3.29
CA LEU A 5 -7.11 -5.33 3.26
C LEU A 5 -6.06 -4.22 3.17
N ALA A 6 -4.92 -4.25 3.88
CA ALA A 6 -3.85 -3.26 3.76
C ALA A 6 -3.17 -3.28 2.39
N VAL A 7 -3.22 -4.40 1.66
CA VAL A 7 -2.68 -4.53 0.30
C VAL A 7 -3.66 -3.98 -0.74
N MET A 8 -4.98 -4.11 -0.53
CA MET A 8 -5.97 -3.43 -1.37
C MET A 8 -6.15 -1.96 -0.97
N LEU A 9 -6.04 -1.66 0.33
CA LEU A 9 -6.05 -0.33 0.91
C LEU A 9 -4.76 0.41 0.64
N SER A 10 -3.60 -0.25 0.44
CA SER A 10 -2.30 0.41 0.18
C SER A 10 -2.31 1.31 -1.06
N LEU A 11 -3.40 1.30 -1.82
CA LEU A 11 -3.68 2.27 -2.86
C LEU A 11 -4.11 3.65 -2.33
N GLN A 12 -4.50 3.79 -1.05
CA GLN A 12 -4.75 5.10 -0.41
C GLN A 12 -3.45 5.81 0.04
N VAL A 13 -2.30 5.12 0.01
CA VAL A 13 -0.95 5.62 0.38
C VAL A 13 -0.46 6.75 -0.54
N PHE A 14 -1.25 7.12 -1.54
CA PHE A 14 -0.87 8.04 -2.59
C PHE A 14 -1.62 9.35 -2.54
N ALA A 15 -2.11 9.70 -1.34
CA ALA A 15 -2.86 10.92 -1.04
C ALA A 15 -2.21 12.21 -1.56
N ASN A 16 -0.92 12.21 -1.94
CA ASN A 16 -0.34 13.30 -2.71
C ASN A 16 0.90 12.84 -3.50
N LEU A 17 0.75 11.89 -4.44
CA LEU A 17 1.88 11.57 -5.33
C LEU A 17 2.22 12.79 -6.18
N PRO A 18 3.41 13.39 -6.01
CA PRO A 18 3.75 14.59 -6.75
C PRO A 18 3.83 14.27 -8.25
N TRP A 19 3.36 15.19 -9.07
CA TRP A 19 3.56 15.13 -10.52
C TRP A 19 5.04 15.24 -10.85
N GLY A 20 5.53 14.34 -11.70
CA GLY A 20 6.94 14.31 -12.11
C GLY A 20 7.64 12.97 -11.88
N ASN A 21 8.96 13.03 -11.69
CA ASN A 21 9.84 11.87 -11.62
C ASN A 21 10.72 11.89 -10.36
N LEU A 22 10.81 10.75 -9.68
CA LEU A 22 11.77 10.44 -8.63
C LEU A 22 12.63 9.25 -9.11
N GLU A 23 13.95 9.38 -9.05
CA GLU A 23 14.85 8.26 -9.33
C GLU A 23 15.75 7.93 -8.14
N ASN A 24 15.74 6.66 -7.73
CA ASN A 24 16.60 6.07 -6.71
C ASN A 24 16.64 6.87 -5.40
N VAL A 25 15.46 7.25 -4.89
CA VAL A 25 15.35 7.85 -3.57
C VAL A 25 15.71 6.79 -2.52
N ASN A 26 16.71 7.08 -1.70
CA ASN A 26 17.15 6.27 -0.58
C ASN A 26 17.04 7.11 0.69
N ALA A 27 16.22 6.68 1.65
CA ALA A 27 15.92 7.43 2.86
C ALA A 27 16.27 6.61 4.10
N THR A 28 16.77 7.28 5.13
CA THR A 28 16.90 6.74 6.49
C THR A 28 16.42 7.80 7.48
N TYR A 29 15.36 7.47 8.19
CA TYR A 29 14.81 8.24 9.29
C TYR A 29 15.05 7.49 10.61
N SER A 30 15.49 8.23 11.62
CA SER A 30 15.57 7.81 13.01
C SER A 30 15.13 9.00 13.84
N SER A 31 14.03 8.89 14.59
CA SER A 31 13.41 10.01 15.30
C SER A 31 14.42 10.90 16.04
N PRO A 32 14.36 12.24 15.90
CA PRO A 32 13.30 13.01 15.24
C PRO A 32 13.55 13.34 13.75
N GLU A 33 14.73 13.05 13.20
CA GLU A 33 15.13 13.49 11.86
C GLU A 33 15.97 12.46 11.11
N GLY A 34 15.85 12.48 9.79
CA GLY A 34 16.53 11.58 8.87
C GLY A 34 17.19 12.32 7.72
N LYS A 35 17.84 11.54 6.87
CA LYS A 35 18.43 11.99 5.62
C LYS A 35 17.97 11.11 4.48
N ALA A 36 17.88 11.69 3.29
CA ALA A 36 17.72 10.95 2.06
C ALA A 36 18.63 11.47 0.96
N THR A 37 18.87 10.63 -0.03
CA THR A 37 19.51 11.01 -1.28
C THR A 37 18.63 10.55 -2.43
N ALA A 38 18.73 11.23 -3.57
CA ALA A 38 18.10 10.80 -4.81
C ALA A 38 19.13 10.87 -5.94
N LYS A 39 18.98 10.06 -6.99
CA LYS A 39 19.78 10.24 -8.20
C LYS A 39 19.27 11.44 -9.00
N TYR A 40 17.95 11.56 -9.11
CA TYR A 40 17.28 12.63 -9.85
C TYR A 40 15.91 12.90 -9.25
N LEU A 41 15.54 14.17 -9.19
CA LEU A 41 14.22 14.66 -8.82
C LEU A 41 13.78 15.67 -9.86
N ASN A 42 12.57 15.52 -10.39
CA ASN A 42 11.92 16.55 -11.18
C ASN A 42 10.44 16.51 -10.86
N LEU A 43 10.03 17.30 -9.87
CA LEU A 43 8.65 17.36 -9.43
C LEU A 43 8.07 18.75 -9.69
N GLU A 44 6.80 18.79 -10.09
CA GLU A 44 6.05 20.03 -10.22
C GLU A 44 6.00 20.77 -8.86
N GLY A 45 6.25 22.07 -8.87
CA GLY A 45 6.35 22.90 -7.65
C GLY A 45 7.63 22.73 -6.84
N PHE A 46 8.30 21.57 -6.88
CA PHE A 46 9.58 21.36 -6.22
C PHE A 46 10.76 21.83 -7.10
N GLY A 47 10.73 21.51 -8.39
CA GLY A 47 11.81 21.80 -9.34
C GLY A 47 12.63 20.57 -9.73
N GLU A 48 13.71 20.83 -10.47
CA GLU A 48 14.58 19.80 -11.05
C GLU A 48 15.98 19.82 -10.40
N TYR A 49 16.40 18.67 -9.87
CA TYR A 49 17.64 18.52 -9.13
C TYR A 49 18.31 17.18 -9.46
N SER A 50 19.64 17.21 -9.60
CA SER A 50 20.47 16.02 -9.79
C SER A 50 21.30 15.76 -8.53
N SER A 51 21.26 14.53 -8.03
CA SER A 51 21.97 14.11 -6.81
C SER A 51 21.71 14.97 -5.55
N PRO A 52 20.45 15.38 -5.24
CA PRO A 52 20.18 16.18 -4.04
C PRO A 52 20.32 15.36 -2.75
N GLU A 53 20.75 16.03 -1.68
CA GLU A 53 20.66 15.54 -0.30
C GLU A 53 19.44 16.17 0.38
N LEU A 54 18.54 15.35 0.90
CA LEU A 54 17.27 15.77 1.49
C LEU A 54 17.26 15.49 2.99
N PHE A 55 16.50 16.29 3.74
CA PHE A 55 16.09 15.95 5.10
C PHE A 55 14.77 15.19 5.08
N VAL A 56 14.62 14.24 6.01
CA VAL A 56 13.41 13.43 6.14
C VAL A 56 12.86 13.53 7.55
N LYS A 57 11.54 13.74 7.67
CA LYS A 57 10.81 13.62 8.93
C LYS A 57 9.68 12.63 8.77
N ASN A 58 9.34 11.91 9.84
CA ASN A 58 8.12 11.13 9.91
C ASN A 58 7.08 11.95 10.68
N ASN A 59 5.97 12.28 10.02
CA ASN A 59 4.82 12.95 10.63
C ASN A 59 3.64 11.98 10.60
N GLU A 60 3.47 11.21 11.69
CA GLU A 60 2.36 10.25 11.85
C GLU A 60 2.23 9.24 10.69
N GLY A 61 3.36 8.80 10.13
CA GLY A 61 3.41 7.84 9.01
C GLY A 61 3.59 8.48 7.63
N ILE A 62 3.55 9.81 7.55
CA ILE A 62 3.87 10.56 6.34
C ILE A 62 5.35 10.95 6.37
N LEU A 63 6.12 10.44 5.41
CA LEU A 63 7.50 10.85 5.21
C LEU A 63 7.54 12.19 4.48
N VAL A 64 7.97 13.23 5.19
CA VAL A 64 8.15 14.57 4.65
C VAL A 64 9.62 14.74 4.24
N PHE A 65 9.85 14.88 2.94
CA PHE A 65 11.16 15.15 2.35
C PHE A 65 11.31 16.65 2.14
N SER A 66 12.47 17.20 2.50
CA SER A 66 12.73 18.64 2.37
C SER A 66 14.13 18.95 1.85
N PHE A 67 14.21 20.02 1.05
CA PHE A 67 15.43 20.58 0.49
C PHE A 67 15.25 22.09 0.37
N GLU A 68 16.18 22.88 0.91
CA GLU A 68 16.05 24.33 1.00
C GLU A 68 14.73 24.72 1.70
N ASP A 69 13.86 25.49 1.05
CA ASP A 69 12.54 25.91 1.52
C ASP A 69 11.38 25.04 0.98
N LYS A 70 11.70 23.95 0.26
CA LYS A 70 10.72 23.12 -0.42
C LYS A 70 10.52 21.78 0.25
N LYS A 71 9.32 21.23 0.11
CA LYS A 71 8.96 19.92 0.64
C LYS A 71 8.05 19.14 -0.29
N PHE A 72 8.13 17.82 -0.22
CA PHE A 72 7.14 16.89 -0.77
C PHE A 72 6.90 15.76 0.23
N GLU A 73 5.78 15.09 0.11
CA GLU A 73 5.28 14.13 1.10
C GLU A 73 5.05 12.78 0.42
N ILE A 74 5.38 11.71 1.14
CA ILE A 74 5.04 10.34 0.77
C ILE A 74 4.35 9.74 1.98
N ASP A 75 3.05 9.55 1.87
CA ASP A 75 2.31 8.79 2.86
C ASP A 75 2.81 7.33 2.79
N LEU A 76 3.05 6.70 3.94
CA LEU A 76 3.38 5.28 4.09
C LEU A 76 2.52 4.62 5.17
N SER A 77 1.48 5.32 5.65
CA SER A 77 0.70 4.99 6.83
C SER A 77 0.12 3.58 6.82
N LEU A 78 -0.23 3.06 5.65
CA LEU A 78 -0.81 1.73 5.48
C LEU A 78 0.17 0.57 5.69
N PHE A 79 1.45 0.88 5.84
CA PHE A 79 2.48 -0.09 6.23
C PHE A 79 2.67 -0.22 7.74
N ALA A 80 1.70 0.25 8.54
CA ALA A 80 1.74 0.25 10.00
C ALA A 80 2.95 1.02 10.57
N VAL A 81 3.29 2.15 9.93
CA VAL A 81 4.48 2.96 10.22
C VAL A 81 4.17 4.28 10.94
N ASN A 82 2.91 4.49 11.31
CA ASN A 82 2.45 5.75 11.92
C ASN A 82 3.29 6.13 13.14
N ASP A 83 3.67 5.14 13.94
CA ASP A 83 4.47 5.28 15.16
C ASP A 83 5.92 4.78 14.98
N ALA A 84 6.42 4.66 13.74
CA ALA A 84 7.75 4.13 13.50
C ALA A 84 8.85 5.12 13.92
N ASP A 85 9.64 4.74 14.91
CA ASP A 85 10.85 5.45 15.33
C ASP A 85 11.96 5.40 14.27
N ASN A 86 11.95 4.37 13.42
CA ASN A 86 12.93 4.17 12.37
C ASN A 86 12.25 3.78 11.06
N VAL A 87 12.61 4.46 9.97
CA VAL A 87 12.15 4.11 8.62
C VAL A 87 13.32 4.12 7.66
N LYS A 88 13.44 3.09 6.83
CA LYS A 88 14.40 3.00 5.74
C LYS A 88 13.68 2.72 4.45
N VAL A 89 13.91 3.56 3.45
CA VAL A 89 13.38 3.40 2.09
C VAL A 89 14.58 3.19 1.16
N LYS A 90 14.50 2.19 0.29
CA LYS A 90 15.57 1.85 -0.63
C LYS A 90 15.07 1.86 -2.07
N ASN A 91 15.80 2.58 -2.93
CA ASN A 91 15.58 2.65 -4.37
C ASN A 91 14.13 2.94 -4.75
N LEU A 92 13.53 3.94 -4.10
CA LEU A 92 12.20 4.40 -4.47
C LEU A 92 12.27 5.19 -5.79
N ASN A 93 11.43 4.80 -6.72
CA ASN A 93 11.22 5.46 -7.99
C ASN A 93 9.74 5.78 -8.16
N LEU A 94 9.45 6.94 -8.75
CA LEU A 94 8.11 7.39 -9.09
C LEU A 94 8.14 8.02 -10.47
N VAL A 95 7.15 7.70 -11.29
CA VAL A 95 6.82 8.41 -12.52
C VAL A 95 5.32 8.69 -12.47
N ASN A 96 4.94 9.95 -12.26
CA ASN A 96 3.55 10.39 -12.31
C ASN A 96 3.42 11.45 -13.40
N ASN A 97 2.82 11.07 -14.53
CA ASN A 97 2.64 11.93 -15.68
C ASN A 97 1.33 11.59 -16.42
N LYS A 98 0.98 12.36 -17.44
CA LYS A 98 -0.32 12.25 -18.14
C LYS A 98 -0.70 10.85 -18.64
N GLU A 99 0.27 9.96 -18.83
CA GLU A 99 0.06 8.62 -19.36
C GLU A 99 -0.02 7.54 -18.28
N LYS A 100 0.67 7.73 -17.14
CA LYS A 100 0.78 6.68 -16.12
C LYS A 100 1.18 7.18 -14.75
N ILE A 101 0.91 6.33 -13.77
CA ILE A 101 1.44 6.38 -12.42
C ILE A 101 2.23 5.08 -12.21
N ASN A 102 3.56 5.18 -12.17
CA ASN A 102 4.42 4.06 -11.85
C ASN A 102 5.18 4.34 -10.54
N LEU A 103 5.09 3.44 -9.58
CA LEU A 103 5.84 3.49 -8.33
C LEU A 103 6.55 2.16 -8.15
N ASN A 104 7.85 2.19 -7.86
CA ASN A 104 8.55 0.98 -7.47
C ASN A 104 9.60 1.26 -6.40
N PHE A 105 9.87 0.25 -5.57
CA PHE A 105 10.94 0.31 -4.58
C PHE A 105 11.46 -1.09 -4.20
N ASP A 106 12.75 -1.16 -3.89
CA ASP A 106 13.40 -2.42 -3.45
C ASP A 106 12.90 -2.85 -2.08
N SER A 107 12.85 -1.90 -1.14
CA SER A 107 12.41 -2.20 0.20
C SER A 107 12.00 -0.97 1.01
N ILE A 108 11.00 -1.16 1.85
CA ILE A 108 10.68 -0.27 2.96
C ILE A 108 10.81 -1.10 4.24
N TYR A 109 11.55 -0.57 5.21
CA TYR A 109 11.65 -1.12 6.55
C TYR A 109 11.20 -0.07 7.54
N ALA A 110 10.23 -0.41 8.39
CA ALA A 110 9.77 0.45 9.46
C ALA A 110 9.79 -0.31 10.78
N LYS A 111 10.18 0.38 11.85
CA LYS A 111 10.31 -0.19 13.19
C LYS A 111 9.82 0.81 14.23
N ALA A 112 8.94 0.35 15.11
CA ALA A 112 8.58 0.99 16.37
C ALA A 112 9.04 0.12 17.55
N ALA A 113 8.70 0.51 18.78
CA ALA A 113 9.12 -0.20 19.99
C ALA A 113 8.72 -1.69 20.00
N LEU A 114 7.48 -2.01 19.59
CA LEU A 114 6.89 -3.35 19.68
C LEU A 114 6.48 -3.94 18.32
N THR A 115 6.78 -3.25 17.23
CA THR A 115 6.37 -3.66 15.89
C THR A 115 7.49 -3.42 14.88
N ASP A 116 7.57 -4.30 13.90
CA ASP A 116 8.34 -4.05 12.68
C ASP A 116 7.57 -4.51 11.43
N ALA A 117 7.76 -3.74 10.36
CA ALA A 117 7.17 -3.99 9.06
C ALA A 117 8.28 -3.93 8.00
N LYS A 118 8.30 -4.92 7.11
CA LYS A 118 9.22 -4.99 5.97
C LYS A 118 8.41 -5.24 4.71
N ILE A 119 8.62 -4.42 3.69
CA ILE A 119 8.09 -4.65 2.36
C ILE A 119 9.27 -4.75 1.40
N HIS A 120 9.20 -5.70 0.47
CA HIS A 120 10.26 -5.95 -0.49
C HIS A 120 9.71 -6.05 -1.91
N ASN A 121 10.41 -5.39 -2.83
CA ASN A 121 10.20 -5.38 -4.29
C ASN A 121 8.73 -5.14 -4.62
N VAL A 122 8.37 -3.86 -4.60
CA VAL A 122 7.03 -3.39 -4.92
C VAL A 122 7.06 -2.69 -6.24
N GLU A 123 6.04 -2.96 -7.04
CA GLU A 123 5.79 -2.30 -8.31
C GLU A 123 4.29 -2.06 -8.43
N PHE A 124 3.93 -0.80 -8.63
CA PHE A 124 2.60 -0.37 -9.04
C PHE A 124 2.75 0.25 -10.42
N ASP A 125 2.01 -0.25 -11.39
CA ASP A 125 1.93 0.32 -12.74
C ASP A 125 0.47 0.58 -13.08
N CYS A 126 0.03 1.83 -12.97
CA CYS A 126 -1.32 2.25 -13.30
C CYS A 126 -1.31 3.04 -14.61
N LYS A 127 -2.16 2.65 -15.56
CA LYS A 127 -2.28 3.29 -16.88
C LYS A 127 -3.41 4.30 -16.85
N ARG A 128 -3.07 5.56 -17.13
CA ARG A 128 -4.04 6.67 -17.10
C ARG A 128 -4.75 6.76 -18.44
N GLU A 129 -6.08 6.59 -18.43
CA GLU A 129 -6.92 6.77 -19.63
C GLU A 129 -7.44 8.21 -19.77
N ALA A 130 -7.69 8.87 -18.64
CA ALA A 130 -8.14 10.24 -18.55
C ALA A 130 -7.50 10.93 -17.34
N ILE A 131 -7.36 12.25 -17.39
CA ILE A 131 -6.91 13.08 -16.26
C ILE A 131 -8.14 13.69 -15.60
N HIS A 132 -8.28 13.55 -14.29
CA HIS A 132 -9.34 14.16 -13.50
C HIS A 132 -8.82 15.35 -12.68
N ASP A 133 -9.68 16.37 -12.47
CA ASP A 133 -9.30 17.60 -11.76
C ASP A 133 -9.02 17.34 -10.26
N ASP A 134 -9.73 16.38 -9.67
CA ASP A 134 -9.45 15.90 -8.33
C ASP A 134 -8.33 14.87 -8.39
N MET A 135 -7.18 15.20 -7.81
CA MET A 135 -5.99 14.34 -7.81
C MET A 135 -6.24 13.01 -7.08
N TYR A 136 -7.09 12.99 -6.05
CA TYR A 136 -7.47 11.75 -5.36
C TYR A 136 -8.30 10.86 -6.27
N GLY A 137 -9.35 11.42 -6.85
CA GLY A 137 -10.19 10.76 -7.84
C GLY A 137 -9.40 10.27 -9.04
N ASP A 138 -8.45 11.06 -9.54
CA ASP A 138 -7.57 10.70 -10.66
C ASP A 138 -6.74 9.46 -10.35
N LEU A 139 -6.05 9.44 -9.21
CA LEU A 139 -5.26 8.31 -8.75
C LEU A 139 -6.13 7.06 -8.60
N PHE A 140 -7.23 7.16 -7.85
CA PHE A 140 -8.08 6.00 -7.56
C PHE A 140 -8.71 5.47 -8.83
N GLN A 141 -9.26 6.35 -9.66
CA GLN A 141 -9.84 5.95 -10.94
C GLN A 141 -8.78 5.32 -11.85
N THR A 142 -7.58 5.90 -11.93
CA THR A 142 -6.48 5.38 -12.75
C THR A 142 -6.06 3.98 -12.28
N CYS A 143 -5.75 3.81 -11.00
CA CYS A 143 -5.26 2.54 -10.46
C CYS A 143 -6.35 1.47 -10.31
N PHE A 144 -7.63 1.84 -10.17
CA PHE A 144 -8.74 0.87 -10.12
C PHE A 144 -9.39 0.58 -11.47
N THR A 145 -8.99 1.26 -12.55
CA THR A 145 -9.46 0.91 -13.90
C THR A 145 -8.47 -0.01 -14.60
N ASN A 146 -7.18 0.38 -14.64
CA ASN A 146 -6.12 -0.37 -15.31
C ASN A 146 -4.82 -0.32 -14.51
N SER A 147 -4.53 -1.38 -13.78
CA SER A 147 -3.27 -1.49 -13.05
C SER A 147 -2.72 -2.89 -12.95
N ASP A 148 -1.41 -2.95 -12.84
CA ASP A 148 -0.66 -4.12 -12.44
C ASP A 148 0.05 -3.78 -11.13
N ILE A 149 -0.22 -4.58 -10.09
CA ILE A 149 0.35 -4.37 -8.77
C ILE A 149 1.06 -5.65 -8.34
N PHE A 150 2.34 -5.52 -8.03
CA PHE A 150 3.19 -6.62 -7.61
C PHE A 150 3.91 -6.30 -6.30
N PHE A 151 3.89 -7.25 -5.36
CA PHE A 151 4.71 -7.20 -4.15
C PHE A 151 5.33 -8.57 -3.93
N LYS A 152 6.66 -8.63 -3.88
CA LYS A 152 7.34 -9.91 -3.65
C LYS A 152 7.12 -10.43 -2.22
N ARG A 153 7.22 -9.55 -1.23
CA ARG A 153 7.14 -9.95 0.17
C ARG A 153 6.74 -8.81 1.10
N PHE A 154 5.88 -9.13 2.05
CA PHE A 154 5.52 -8.31 3.19
C PHE A 154 5.71 -9.15 4.47
N ASP A 155 6.50 -8.65 5.40
CA ASP A 155 6.70 -9.23 6.73
C ASP A 155 6.22 -8.21 7.76
N TYR A 156 5.36 -8.65 8.67
CA TYR A 156 4.91 -7.85 9.80
C TYR A 156 5.01 -8.66 11.08
N TYR A 157 5.66 -8.08 12.07
CA TYR A 157 5.75 -8.66 13.38
C TYR A 157 5.33 -7.66 14.46
N SER A 158 4.63 -8.18 15.47
CA SER A 158 4.18 -7.42 16.62
C SER A 158 4.28 -8.28 17.88
N GLU A 159 4.89 -7.71 18.93
CA GLU A 159 4.93 -8.31 20.26
C GLU A 159 3.54 -8.30 20.93
N GLU A 160 2.65 -7.41 20.50
CA GLU A 160 1.28 -7.35 20.98
C GLU A 160 0.39 -8.36 20.23
N ARG A 161 -0.53 -8.99 20.97
CA ARG A 161 -1.57 -9.84 20.38
C ARG A 161 -2.56 -8.97 19.61
N SER A 162 -2.32 -8.81 18.32
CA SER A 162 -3.25 -8.13 17.40
C SER A 162 -3.93 -9.09 16.42
N PHE A 163 -3.45 -10.34 16.27
CA PHE A 163 -4.05 -11.32 15.37
C PHE A 163 -4.15 -12.73 15.95
N LYS A 164 -5.26 -13.40 15.64
CA LYS A 164 -5.43 -14.85 15.79
C LYS A 164 -5.12 -15.52 14.45
N ASN A 165 -4.31 -16.57 14.47
CA ASN A 165 -4.06 -17.41 13.29
C ASN A 165 -5.32 -18.27 13.01
N PHE A 166 -5.65 -18.55 11.75
CA PHE A 166 -6.88 -19.26 11.36
C PHE A 166 -7.00 -20.68 11.93
N ILE A 167 -5.90 -21.26 12.43
CA ILE A 167 -5.84 -22.66 12.86
C ILE A 167 -5.12 -22.85 14.21
N ASP A 168 -4.40 -21.85 14.75
CA ASP A 168 -3.71 -22.02 16.04
C ASP A 168 -3.84 -20.78 16.96
N GLU A 169 -4.40 -21.00 18.15
CA GLU A 169 -4.67 -19.96 19.15
C GLU A 169 -3.51 -19.74 20.15
N LYS A 170 -2.35 -20.39 19.96
CA LYS A 170 -1.33 -20.53 21.01
C LYS A 170 -0.11 -19.61 20.93
N THR A 171 -0.02 -18.65 20.02
CA THR A 171 1.15 -17.74 19.95
C THR A 171 0.96 -16.46 20.78
N ASN A 172 2.04 -16.01 21.42
CA ASN A 172 2.07 -14.77 22.21
C ASN A 172 2.48 -13.53 21.40
N HIS A 173 2.78 -13.70 20.11
CA HIS A 173 3.15 -12.65 19.18
C HIS A 173 2.42 -12.85 17.86
N THR A 174 2.36 -11.78 17.06
CA THR A 174 1.89 -11.80 15.68
C THR A 174 3.09 -11.88 14.76
N ASP A 175 3.11 -12.86 13.86
CA ASP A 175 4.04 -12.92 12.72
C ASP A 175 3.23 -13.19 11.45
N ILE A 176 3.20 -12.21 10.55
CA ILE A 176 2.49 -12.28 9.27
C ILE A 176 3.51 -12.16 8.16
N VAL A 177 3.54 -13.18 7.31
CA VAL A 177 4.31 -13.17 6.08
C VAL A 177 3.35 -13.34 4.93
N VAL A 178 3.34 -12.37 4.01
CA VAL A 178 2.64 -12.43 2.73
C VAL A 178 3.69 -12.37 1.62
N LYS A 179 3.56 -13.21 0.60
CA LYS A 179 4.51 -13.31 -0.50
C LYS A 179 3.76 -13.31 -1.83
N ASN A 180 4.49 -12.91 -2.87
CA ASN A 180 4.07 -13.04 -4.26
C ASN A 180 2.65 -12.50 -4.50
N ILE A 181 2.36 -11.33 -3.93
CA ILE A 181 1.10 -10.64 -4.18
C ILE A 181 1.17 -10.12 -5.61
N GLU A 182 0.19 -10.51 -6.40
CA GLU A 182 -0.02 -10.02 -7.75
C GLU A 182 -1.49 -9.69 -7.89
N ILE A 183 -1.79 -8.47 -8.31
CA ILE A 183 -3.14 -7.98 -8.57
C ILE A 183 -3.12 -7.34 -9.95
N HIS A 184 -4.02 -7.81 -10.81
CA HIS A 184 -4.27 -7.22 -12.11
C HIS A 184 -5.67 -6.64 -12.10
N VAL A 185 -5.77 -5.36 -12.44
CA VAL A 185 -7.03 -4.67 -12.62
C VAL A 185 -7.14 -4.26 -14.08
N LYS A 186 -8.25 -4.63 -14.71
CA LYS A 186 -8.56 -4.27 -16.09
C LYS A 186 -10.06 -4.11 -16.25
N ASP A 187 -10.48 -2.99 -16.81
CA ASP A 187 -11.89 -2.68 -17.06
C ASP A 187 -12.75 -2.88 -15.80
N GLU A 188 -12.30 -2.31 -14.66
CA GLU A 188 -12.94 -2.44 -13.33
C GLU A 188 -13.02 -3.88 -12.77
N ARG A 189 -12.41 -4.87 -13.42
CA ARG A 189 -12.31 -6.24 -12.90
C ARG A 189 -10.94 -6.48 -12.34
N PHE A 190 -10.87 -7.04 -11.13
CA PHE A 190 -9.61 -7.47 -10.54
C PHE A 190 -9.51 -8.99 -10.49
N ASN A 191 -8.29 -9.48 -10.68
CA ASN A 191 -7.90 -10.82 -10.28
C ASN A 191 -6.55 -10.74 -9.60
N GLY A 192 -6.27 -11.68 -8.70
CA GLY A 192 -5.01 -11.69 -8.01
C GLY A 192 -4.72 -12.99 -7.32
N LYS A 193 -3.48 -13.06 -6.84
CA LYS A 193 -2.99 -14.18 -6.03
C LYS A 193 -2.05 -13.68 -4.96
N LEU A 194 -1.97 -14.42 -3.86
CA LEU A 194 -0.99 -14.21 -2.81
C LEU A 194 -0.70 -15.53 -2.09
N GLU A 195 0.46 -15.61 -1.47
CA GLU A 195 0.82 -16.67 -0.53
C GLU A 195 0.89 -16.07 0.88
N SER A 196 0.36 -16.74 1.89
CA SER A 196 0.49 -16.27 3.27
C SER A 196 0.77 -17.41 4.26
N ASN A 197 1.59 -17.14 5.28
CA ASN A 197 1.76 -18.07 6.40
C ASN A 197 0.44 -18.30 7.18
N LEU A 198 -0.51 -17.35 7.12
CA LEU A 198 -1.85 -17.51 7.69
C LEU A 198 -2.66 -18.61 6.97
N THR A 199 -2.36 -18.88 5.70
CA THR A 199 -2.99 -19.93 4.90
C THR A 199 -2.09 -21.15 4.74
N PHE A 200 -1.18 -21.42 5.69
CA PHE A 200 -0.21 -22.53 5.60
C PHE A 200 0.74 -22.44 4.41
N GLY A 201 0.95 -21.23 3.88
CA GLY A 201 1.70 -21.02 2.64
C GLY A 201 0.96 -21.50 1.40
N ILE A 202 -0.36 -21.71 1.47
CA ILE A 202 -1.18 -22.06 0.31
C ILE A 202 -1.48 -20.81 -0.51
N ASP A 203 -1.33 -20.92 -1.82
CA ASP A 203 -1.78 -19.93 -2.81
C ASP A 203 -3.27 -19.63 -2.64
N VAL A 204 -3.56 -18.38 -2.31
CA VAL A 204 -4.90 -17.80 -2.33
C VAL A 204 -5.07 -17.08 -3.65
N ARG A 205 -6.10 -17.44 -4.41
CA ARG A 205 -6.53 -16.71 -5.61
C ARG A 205 -7.84 -16.00 -5.32
N PHE A 206 -7.98 -14.79 -5.83
CA PHE A 206 -9.19 -13.98 -5.67
C PHE A 206 -9.51 -13.25 -6.96
N ASP A 207 -10.79 -13.00 -7.19
CA ASP A 207 -11.31 -12.29 -8.35
C ASP A 207 -12.60 -11.56 -7.99
N GLY A 208 -12.87 -10.48 -8.74
CA GLY A 208 -14.02 -9.62 -8.49
C GLY A 208 -14.04 -8.37 -9.35
N GLU A 209 -14.81 -7.40 -8.88
CA GLU A 209 -15.05 -6.10 -9.51
C GLU A 209 -14.71 -4.99 -8.52
N VAL A 210 -14.08 -3.92 -9.00
CA VAL A 210 -13.74 -2.74 -8.23
C VAL A 210 -14.30 -1.51 -8.90
N LYS A 211 -14.93 -0.64 -8.12
CA LYS A 211 -15.50 0.60 -8.63
C LYS A 211 -15.24 1.75 -7.69
N TYR A 212 -14.87 2.89 -8.24
CA TYR A 212 -14.75 4.15 -7.52
C TYR A 212 -15.99 5.02 -7.77
N TYR A 213 -16.61 5.47 -6.68
CA TYR A 213 -17.75 6.39 -6.67
C TYR A 213 -17.28 7.75 -6.15
N ALA A 214 -16.91 8.65 -7.08
CA ALA A 214 -16.38 9.97 -6.76
C ALA A 214 -17.36 10.83 -5.93
N ASP A 215 -18.66 10.74 -6.21
CA ASP A 215 -19.73 11.45 -5.49
C ASP A 215 -19.85 11.06 -4.02
N LYS A 216 -19.41 9.84 -3.69
CA LYS A 216 -19.45 9.27 -2.33
C LYS A 216 -18.07 9.15 -1.70
N GLN A 217 -17.02 9.55 -2.42
CA GLN A 217 -15.62 9.30 -2.06
C GLN A 217 -15.42 7.85 -1.58
N MET A 218 -15.90 6.88 -2.36
CA MET A 218 -16.00 5.50 -1.90
C MET A 218 -15.50 4.52 -2.96
N VAL A 219 -14.73 3.53 -2.53
CA VAL A 219 -14.34 2.38 -3.34
C VAL A 219 -15.20 1.19 -2.92
N GLU A 220 -15.86 0.55 -3.88
CA GLU A 220 -16.61 -0.68 -3.69
C GLU A 220 -15.87 -1.84 -4.36
N LEU A 221 -15.62 -2.89 -3.60
CA LEU A 221 -15.04 -4.14 -4.04
C LEU A 221 -16.10 -5.22 -3.95
N LYS A 222 -16.54 -5.77 -5.07
CA LYS A 222 -17.37 -6.97 -5.12
C LYS A 222 -16.47 -8.18 -5.33
N VAL A 223 -16.36 -9.03 -4.31
CA VAL A 223 -15.51 -10.22 -4.34
C VAL A 223 -16.32 -11.40 -4.85
N ASP A 224 -16.11 -11.78 -6.11
CA ASP A 224 -16.83 -12.89 -6.74
C ASP A 224 -16.35 -14.22 -6.16
N SER A 225 -15.03 -14.40 -6.05
CA SER A 225 -14.43 -15.66 -5.61
C SER A 225 -13.14 -15.44 -4.82
N VAL A 226 -12.94 -16.28 -3.80
CA VAL A 226 -11.67 -16.40 -3.07
C VAL A 226 -11.44 -17.87 -2.79
N ARG A 227 -10.32 -18.41 -3.27
CA ARG A 227 -9.98 -19.83 -3.19
C ARG A 227 -8.60 -20.04 -2.61
N ALA A 228 -8.49 -20.93 -1.64
CA ALA A 228 -7.21 -21.50 -1.23
C ALA A 228 -7.08 -22.87 -1.89
N SER A 229 -6.16 -23.00 -2.85
CA SER A 229 -6.11 -24.16 -3.74
C SER A 229 -7.47 -24.39 -4.43
N LEU A 230 -8.12 -25.55 -4.24
CA LEU A 230 -9.42 -25.89 -4.82
C LEU A 230 -10.63 -25.51 -3.95
N PHE A 231 -10.39 -25.04 -2.72
CA PHE A 231 -11.46 -24.78 -1.75
C PHE A 231 -11.85 -23.31 -1.74
N SER A 232 -13.15 -23.03 -1.85
CA SER A 232 -13.66 -21.67 -1.60
C SER A 232 -13.48 -21.32 -0.12
N ILE A 233 -12.86 -20.17 0.13
CA ILE A 233 -12.69 -19.60 1.48
C ILE A 233 -13.38 -18.24 1.62
N ARG A 234 -14.19 -17.83 0.63
CA ARG A 234 -14.81 -16.49 0.57
C ARG A 234 -15.54 -16.12 1.86
N SER A 235 -16.52 -16.91 2.29
CA SER A 235 -17.29 -16.59 3.51
C SER A 235 -16.45 -16.57 4.79
N LYS A 236 -15.34 -17.34 4.84
CA LYS A 236 -14.39 -17.25 5.96
C LYS A 236 -13.65 -15.92 5.95
N VAL A 237 -13.19 -15.46 4.77
CA VAL A 237 -12.55 -14.15 4.62
C VAL A 237 -13.51 -13.03 5.02
N PHE A 238 -14.76 -13.05 4.56
CA PHE A 238 -15.76 -12.03 4.90
C PHE A 238 -16.07 -11.98 6.40
N LYS A 239 -16.32 -13.14 7.03
CA LYS A 239 -16.58 -13.23 8.47
C LYS A 239 -15.45 -12.64 9.30
N GLU A 240 -14.22 -12.84 8.85
CA GLU A 240 -13.02 -12.38 9.55
C GLU A 240 -12.74 -10.90 9.30
N LEU A 241 -13.12 -10.38 8.13
CA LEU A 241 -13.07 -8.94 7.85
C LEU A 241 -14.09 -8.17 8.68
N ASP A 242 -15.34 -8.62 8.72
CA ASP A 242 -16.45 -7.95 9.44
C ASP A 242 -16.11 -7.67 10.93
N GLY A 243 -15.39 -8.58 11.59
CA GLY A 243 -14.97 -8.39 12.98
C GLY A 243 -13.72 -7.53 13.22
N ASN A 244 -13.02 -7.09 12.17
CA ASN A 244 -11.65 -6.54 12.30
C ASN A 244 -11.34 -5.34 11.40
N VAL A 245 -12.33 -4.74 10.75
CA VAL A 245 -12.15 -3.56 9.89
C VAL A 245 -12.21 -2.24 10.68
N PRO A 246 -11.45 -1.20 10.27
CA PRO A 246 -11.60 0.16 10.79
C PRO A 246 -12.94 0.80 10.39
N ASP A 247 -13.33 1.85 11.11
CA ASP A 247 -14.66 2.49 11.01
C ASP A 247 -15.01 3.03 9.62
N ASN A 248 -14.01 3.34 8.78
CA ASN A 248 -14.23 3.81 7.41
C ASN A 248 -14.48 2.67 6.40
N ILE A 249 -14.66 1.43 6.87
CA ILE A 249 -14.85 0.26 6.03
C ILE A 249 -16.09 -0.51 6.46
N VAL A 250 -16.93 -0.85 5.49
CA VAL A 250 -18.14 -1.65 5.68
C VAL A 250 -17.99 -2.96 4.91
N VAL A 251 -18.18 -4.08 5.59
CA VAL A 251 -18.08 -5.43 5.03
C VAL A 251 -19.46 -6.06 5.04
N ASP A 252 -19.96 -6.42 3.86
CA ASP A 252 -21.29 -7.02 3.68
C ASP A 252 -21.24 -7.98 2.49
N GLU A 253 -21.07 -9.29 2.72
CA GLU A 253 -20.78 -10.27 1.65
C GLU A 253 -21.79 -10.17 0.49
N PRO A 254 -21.35 -9.99 -0.78
CA PRO A 254 -19.97 -10.10 -1.31
C PRO A 254 -19.21 -8.77 -1.45
N TYR A 255 -19.65 -7.69 -0.79
CA TYR A 255 -19.11 -6.35 -0.94
C TYR A 255 -18.21 -5.91 0.23
N ILE A 256 -17.14 -5.20 -0.12
CA ILE A 256 -16.32 -4.41 0.82
C ILE A 256 -16.38 -2.97 0.32
N ARG A 257 -16.81 -2.04 1.18
CA ARG A 257 -16.90 -0.61 0.87
C ARG A 257 -15.92 0.15 1.72
N ILE A 258 -15.10 0.99 1.09
CA ILE A 258 -14.05 1.77 1.73
C ILE A 258 -14.37 3.24 1.48
N TYR A 259 -14.62 3.99 2.54
CA TYR A 259 -14.84 5.44 2.49
C TYR A 259 -13.50 6.16 2.63
N ILE A 260 -13.23 7.05 1.68
CA ILE A 260 -12.04 7.90 1.61
C ILE A 260 -12.36 9.20 2.36
N PRO A 261 -11.52 9.60 3.34
CA PRO A 261 -11.71 10.83 4.10
C PRO A 261 -11.51 12.11 3.29
#